data_AF-A0A8B8TKI2-F1
#
_entry.id   AF-A0A8B8TKI2-F1
#
_cell.length_a   1.000
_cell.length_b   1.000
_cell.length_c   1.000
_cell.angle_alpha   90.00
_cell.angle_beta   90.00
_cell.angle_gamma   90.00
#
_symmetry.space_group_name_H-M   'P 1'
#
loop_
_entity.id
_entity.type
_entity.pdbx_description
1 polymer ?
#
loop_
_entity_poly.entity_id
_entity_poly.type
_entity_poly.pdbx_seq_one_letter_code
_entity_poly.pdbx_strand_id
1 'polypeptide(L)'
;MSAAPLVGYSSSGSEDEAEAGILARQGAEGSNGGQSPVPSQRLPVPDSVLLMFPGTEEGPADDSAKHGGRVRTFPHERGNWATHVYLQYEAGEEFLDLLDVLLPRARTYVPRLVRMEAFHLSLSQSVVLRHHWIFPFMQALKDRVASFQRFCFTADRIKIYTNQEKTRTFVGLEVTSGHAQFLDLVSEVDRVLKEFDLTTFYQDPSFHISLAWCVGDARLQLEGQCLQELQEIVDEFEDSEMFLRVCAEQIRCKSGNKFFSMPLNQVPGET
;
A
#
# COMPACT_ATOMS: atom_id res chain seq x y z
N MET A 1 11.71 -23.11 -26.43
CA MET A 1 11.57 -24.15 -25.39
C MET A 1 11.13 -23.43 -24.13
N SER A 2 9.84 -23.56 -23.81
CA SER A 2 9.15 -22.73 -22.83
C SER A 2 9.27 -23.37 -21.45
N ALA A 3 9.82 -22.63 -20.48
CA ALA A 3 9.93 -23.07 -19.10
C ALA A 3 8.62 -22.74 -18.36
N ALA A 4 7.99 -23.79 -17.83
CA ALA A 4 6.73 -23.73 -17.10
C ALA A 4 6.88 -23.04 -15.72
N PRO A 5 5.82 -22.36 -15.22
CA PRO A 5 5.84 -21.73 -13.91
C PRO A 5 5.66 -22.77 -12.78
N LEU A 6 6.41 -22.56 -11.69
CA LEU A 6 6.42 -23.37 -10.48
C LEU A 6 5.16 -23.14 -9.63
N VAL A 7 4.37 -24.21 -9.55
CA VAL A 7 3.61 -24.74 -8.40
C VAL A 7 2.72 -23.76 -7.62
N GLY A 8 1.40 -23.90 -7.84
CA GLY A 8 0.35 -23.49 -6.92
C GLY A 8 0.21 -24.49 -5.77
N TYR A 9 0.13 -23.99 -4.55
CA TYR A 9 -0.25 -24.78 -3.37
C TYR A 9 -1.73 -24.58 -3.10
N SER A 10 -2.47 -25.69 -3.25
CA SER A 10 -3.90 -25.81 -2.97
C SER A 10 -4.19 -25.64 -1.48
N SER A 11 -5.20 -24.83 -1.19
CA SER A 11 -5.93 -24.80 0.07
C SER A 11 -6.51 -26.18 0.39
N SER A 12 -6.31 -26.67 1.62
CA SER A 12 -7.12 -27.74 2.20
C SER A 12 -7.91 -27.15 3.36
N GLY A 13 -9.23 -27.20 3.23
CA GLY A 13 -10.19 -26.71 4.22
C GLY A 13 -10.59 -27.78 5.23
N SER A 14 -11.01 -27.24 6.39
CA SER A 14 -12.10 -27.67 7.28
C SER A 14 -12.17 -29.12 7.76
N GLU A 15 -11.98 -29.29 9.07
CA GLU A 15 -12.79 -30.21 9.87
C GLU A 15 -13.33 -29.45 11.09
N ASP A 16 -14.60 -29.72 11.38
CA ASP A 16 -15.53 -29.05 12.27
C ASP A 16 -15.61 -29.72 13.67
N GLU A 17 -16.02 -28.91 14.65
CA GLU A 17 -16.85 -29.22 15.85
C GLU A 17 -16.33 -30.18 16.95
N ALA A 18 -16.28 -29.67 18.20
CA ALA A 18 -16.86 -30.34 19.37
C ALA A 18 -16.93 -29.40 20.61
N GLU A 19 -18.15 -29.02 21.01
CA GLU A 19 -18.49 -28.57 22.37
C GLU A 19 -18.31 -29.70 23.41
N ALA A 20 -17.93 -29.33 24.63
CA ALA A 20 -18.41 -29.99 25.85
C ALA A 20 -18.23 -29.08 27.07
N GLY A 21 -19.35 -28.62 27.65
CA GLY A 21 -19.38 -27.97 28.96
C GLY A 21 -19.43 -29.00 30.12
N ILE A 22 -18.92 -28.62 31.29
CA ILE A 22 -19.26 -29.26 32.58
C ILE A 22 -19.37 -28.18 33.67
N LEU A 23 -20.53 -28.17 34.32
CA LEU A 23 -20.90 -27.44 35.54
C LEU A 23 -20.59 -28.26 36.81
N ALA A 24 -20.60 -27.56 37.95
CA ALA A 24 -20.70 -28.02 39.37
C ALA A 24 -19.36 -28.22 40.11
N ARG A 25 -19.18 -27.89 41.40
CA ARG A 25 -20.04 -27.35 42.48
C ARG A 25 -19.16 -26.87 43.65
N GLN A 26 -19.78 -26.08 44.53
CA GLN A 26 -19.26 -25.44 45.76
C GLN A 26 -18.90 -26.41 46.90
N GLY A 27 -18.01 -25.95 47.80
CA GLY A 27 -18.21 -26.03 49.26
C GLY A 27 -17.06 -26.59 50.10
N ALA A 28 -16.43 -25.75 50.95
CA ALA A 28 -16.28 -25.95 52.41
C ALA A 28 -15.33 -24.90 53.03
N GLU A 29 -15.79 -24.27 54.12
CA GLU A 29 -15.08 -23.32 54.98
C GLU A 29 -14.01 -24.00 55.85
N GLY A 30 -12.96 -23.26 56.20
CA GLY A 30 -11.95 -23.66 57.19
C GLY A 30 -11.05 -22.48 57.58
N SER A 31 -10.96 -22.23 58.89
CA SER A 31 -10.55 -20.99 59.56
C SER A 31 -9.02 -20.78 59.70
N ASN A 32 -8.62 -19.50 59.60
CA ASN A 32 -7.56 -18.75 60.31
C ASN A 32 -6.11 -19.29 60.42
N GLY A 33 -5.14 -18.47 59.98
CA GLY A 33 -3.72 -18.60 60.35
C GLY A 33 -2.79 -17.81 59.41
N GLY A 34 -2.33 -16.64 59.85
CA GLY A 34 -1.51 -15.72 59.04
C GLY A 34 -0.18 -16.30 58.59
N GLN A 35 0.15 -16.10 57.30
CA GLN A 35 1.50 -16.27 56.75
C GLN A 35 1.76 -15.21 55.66
N SER A 36 2.96 -14.65 55.70
CA SER A 36 3.53 -13.60 54.84
C SER A 36 3.43 -13.91 53.33
N PRO A 37 3.49 -12.90 52.42
CA PRO A 37 3.32 -13.13 50.99
C PRO A 37 4.47 -13.97 50.42
N VAL A 38 4.13 -15.16 49.92
CA VAL A 38 5.04 -16.04 49.20
C VAL A 38 5.39 -15.38 47.86
N PRO A 39 6.68 -15.25 47.48
CA PRO A 39 7.04 -14.71 46.18
C PRO A 39 6.48 -15.61 45.08
N SER A 40 5.77 -15.01 44.12
CA SER A 40 5.25 -15.71 42.93
C SER A 40 6.43 -16.33 42.18
N GLN A 41 6.71 -17.60 42.46
CA GLN A 41 7.61 -18.41 41.66
C GLN A 41 6.88 -18.70 40.36
N ARG A 42 7.14 -17.88 39.35
CA ARG A 42 6.75 -18.20 37.98
C ARG A 42 7.38 -19.56 37.64
N LEU A 43 6.53 -20.54 37.34
CA LEU A 43 7.00 -21.84 36.90
C LEU A 43 7.80 -21.65 35.59
N PRO A 44 8.97 -22.28 35.47
CA PRO A 44 9.72 -22.24 34.21
C PRO A 44 8.85 -22.89 33.12
N VAL A 45 8.86 -22.26 31.94
CA VAL A 45 8.14 -22.77 30.78
C VAL A 45 8.72 -24.15 30.42
N PRO A 46 7.89 -25.21 30.30
CA PRO A 46 8.37 -26.54 29.97
C PRO A 46 9.15 -26.55 28.64
N ASP A 47 10.20 -27.37 28.57
CA ASP A 47 11.02 -27.50 27.36
C ASP A 47 10.18 -27.90 26.14
N SER A 48 9.08 -28.63 26.32
CA SER A 48 8.14 -28.96 25.25
C SER A 48 7.50 -27.72 24.60
N VAL A 49 7.24 -26.66 25.38
CA VAL A 49 6.69 -25.38 24.87
C VAL A 49 7.80 -24.54 24.24
N LEU A 50 9.03 -24.57 24.78
CA LEU A 50 10.18 -23.91 24.17
C LEU A 50 10.56 -24.56 22.81
N LEU A 51 10.45 -25.88 22.73
CA LEU A 51 10.75 -26.67 21.53
C LEU A 51 9.61 -26.66 20.49
N MET A 52 8.41 -26.15 20.84
CA MET A 52 7.35 -25.86 19.86
C MET A 52 7.69 -24.67 18.96
N PHE A 53 8.63 -23.80 19.39
CA PHE A 53 9.13 -22.67 18.63
C PHE A 53 10.65 -22.80 18.38
N PRO A 54 11.10 -23.84 17.65
CA PRO A 54 12.52 -24.03 17.38
C PRO A 54 12.98 -22.93 16.42
N GLY A 55 13.61 -21.90 17.00
CA GLY A 55 14.04 -20.71 16.27
C GLY A 55 12.85 -19.82 15.91
N THR A 56 12.76 -18.67 16.58
CA THR A 56 12.26 -17.46 15.91
C THR A 56 13.23 -17.22 14.76
N GLU A 57 13.02 -17.87 13.62
CA GLU A 57 13.71 -17.48 12.41
C GLU A 57 13.30 -16.03 12.17
N GLU A 58 14.24 -15.12 12.42
CA GLU A 58 14.24 -13.83 11.74
C GLU A 58 13.93 -14.17 10.27
N GLY A 59 12.76 -13.72 9.79
CA GLY A 59 12.36 -14.00 8.42
C GLY A 59 13.51 -13.66 7.47
N PRO A 60 13.62 -14.34 6.31
CA PRO A 60 14.76 -14.19 5.42
C PRO A 60 15.12 -12.71 5.22
N ALA A 61 16.38 -12.36 5.52
CA ALA A 61 16.87 -10.99 5.45
C ALA A 61 16.51 -10.34 4.10
N ASP A 62 16.02 -9.10 4.13
CA ASP A 62 15.54 -8.39 2.95
C ASP A 62 16.71 -8.06 2.01
N ASP A 63 16.87 -8.87 0.96
CA ASP A 63 17.86 -8.64 -0.08
C ASP A 63 17.37 -7.56 -1.05
N SER A 64 17.87 -6.34 -0.86
CA SER A 64 17.52 -5.18 -1.68
C SER A 64 17.78 -5.40 -3.19
N ALA A 65 18.71 -6.28 -3.58
CA ALA A 65 19.01 -6.57 -4.98
C ALA A 65 17.81 -7.22 -5.69
N LYS A 66 17.04 -8.07 -4.99
CA LYS A 66 15.81 -8.70 -5.51
C LYS A 66 14.68 -7.70 -5.77
N HIS A 67 14.84 -6.50 -5.26
CA HIS A 67 13.87 -5.43 -5.43
C HIS A 67 14.44 -4.27 -6.25
N GLY A 68 15.61 -4.41 -6.89
CA GLY A 68 16.23 -3.33 -7.69
C GLY A 68 16.90 -2.25 -6.84
N GLY A 69 17.51 -2.62 -5.72
CA GLY A 69 18.14 -1.70 -4.76
C GLY A 69 17.15 -1.06 -3.79
N ARG A 70 15.91 -1.55 -3.77
CA ARG A 70 14.81 -1.07 -2.96
C ARG A 70 14.96 -1.56 -1.52
N VAL A 71 15.15 -0.64 -0.58
CA VAL A 71 15.06 -0.94 0.86
C VAL A 71 13.61 -0.82 1.31
N ARG A 72 13.12 -1.78 2.11
CA ARG A 72 11.80 -1.71 2.77
C ARG A 72 11.85 -0.77 3.98
N THR A 73 10.77 -0.03 4.19
CA THR A 73 10.63 0.85 5.37
C THR A 73 10.44 0.05 6.66
N PHE A 74 9.91 -1.17 6.58
CA PHE A 74 9.72 -2.07 7.73
C PHE A 74 10.07 -3.53 7.37
N PRO A 75 10.66 -4.28 8.31
CA PRO A 75 10.99 -5.69 8.10
C PRO A 75 9.71 -6.54 7.99
N HIS A 76 9.79 -7.67 7.28
CA HIS A 76 8.65 -8.60 7.23
C HIS A 76 8.55 -9.39 8.53
N GLU A 77 7.41 -9.28 9.21
CA GLU A 77 7.06 -10.11 10.35
C GLU A 77 5.88 -11.01 9.99
N ARG A 78 5.92 -12.28 10.42
CA ARG A 78 4.86 -13.24 10.12
C ARG A 78 3.54 -12.74 10.70
N GLY A 79 2.54 -12.58 9.84
CA GLY A 79 1.22 -12.06 10.23
C GLY A 79 1.04 -10.56 10.02
N ASN A 80 2.11 -9.82 9.72
CA ASN A 80 2.09 -8.39 9.39
C ASN A 80 2.21 -8.17 7.87
N TRP A 81 1.24 -7.48 7.29
CA TRP A 81 1.06 -7.34 5.84
C TRP A 81 1.10 -5.88 5.42
N ALA A 82 2.06 -5.53 4.55
CA ALA A 82 2.13 -4.22 3.92
C ALA A 82 0.83 -3.96 3.14
N THR A 83 0.10 -2.92 3.52
CA THR A 83 -1.21 -2.60 3.00
C THR A 83 -1.23 -1.18 2.44
N HIS A 84 -1.74 -1.01 1.23
CA HIS A 84 -1.71 0.24 0.49
C HIS A 84 -2.97 0.39 -0.37
N VAL A 85 -3.65 1.53 -0.22
CA VAL A 85 -4.85 1.91 -0.96
C VAL A 85 -4.46 2.93 -2.02
N TYR A 86 -4.93 2.72 -3.25
CA TYR A 86 -4.59 3.56 -4.39
C TYR A 86 -5.67 3.51 -5.47
N LEU A 87 -5.68 4.51 -6.34
CA LEU A 87 -6.41 4.47 -7.61
C LEU A 87 -5.47 3.96 -8.70
N GLN A 88 -5.84 2.90 -9.42
CA GLN A 88 -5.02 2.42 -10.54
C GLN A 88 -5.21 3.34 -11.74
N TYR A 89 -4.09 3.74 -12.36
CA TYR A 89 -4.10 4.41 -13.65
C TYR A 89 -3.80 3.39 -14.75
N GLU A 90 -4.71 3.26 -15.70
CA GLU A 90 -4.55 2.41 -16.87
C GLU A 90 -3.86 3.22 -17.97
N ALA A 91 -2.60 2.89 -18.25
CA ALA A 91 -1.82 3.57 -19.26
C ALA A 91 -2.27 3.15 -20.67
N GLY A 92 -2.84 4.10 -21.42
CA GLY A 92 -3.06 3.97 -22.86
C GLY A 92 -1.75 4.06 -23.66
N GLU A 93 -1.79 3.76 -24.95
CA GLU A 93 -0.61 3.80 -25.84
C GLU A 93 0.03 5.19 -25.86
N GLU A 94 -0.77 6.25 -25.98
CA GLU A 94 -0.33 7.65 -25.95
C GLU A 94 0.43 8.00 -24.65
N PHE A 95 0.04 7.43 -23.50
CA PHE A 95 0.78 7.61 -22.23
C PHE A 95 2.18 7.02 -22.31
N LEU A 96 2.26 5.83 -22.90
CA LEU A 96 3.49 5.07 -22.99
C LEU A 96 4.44 5.75 -23.98
N ASP A 97 3.91 6.31 -25.06
CA ASP A 97 4.64 7.13 -26.03
C ASP A 97 5.21 8.40 -25.38
N LEU A 98 4.39 9.12 -24.60
CA LEU A 98 4.87 10.26 -23.79
C LEU A 98 6.01 9.83 -22.86
N LEU A 99 5.86 8.70 -22.17
CA LEU A 99 6.88 8.18 -21.27
C LEU A 99 8.17 7.75 -22.00
N ASP A 100 8.04 7.27 -23.23
CA ASP A 100 9.17 6.92 -24.11
C ASP A 100 9.93 8.15 -24.61
N VAL A 101 9.34 9.34 -24.60
CA VAL A 101 10.03 10.62 -24.84
C VAL A 101 10.60 11.21 -23.56
N LEU A 102 9.82 11.25 -22.47
CA LEU A 102 10.21 11.84 -21.19
C LEU A 102 11.39 11.12 -20.54
N LEU A 103 11.35 9.79 -20.48
CA LEU A 103 12.32 9.02 -19.70
C LEU A 103 13.76 9.11 -20.27
N PRO A 104 13.98 8.99 -21.59
CA PRO A 104 15.31 9.25 -22.16
C PRO A 104 15.83 10.65 -21.85
N ARG A 105 14.96 11.68 -21.90
CA ARG A 105 15.37 13.06 -21.55
C ARG A 105 15.79 13.15 -20.09
N ALA A 106 14.98 12.64 -19.16
CA ALA A 106 15.32 12.63 -17.73
C ALA A 106 16.61 11.83 -17.44
N ARG A 107 16.86 10.75 -18.19
CA ARG A 107 18.08 9.93 -18.07
C ARG A 107 19.36 10.64 -18.51
N THR A 108 19.28 11.72 -19.28
CA THR A 108 20.46 12.56 -19.57
C THR A 108 20.98 13.25 -18.30
N TYR A 109 20.10 13.54 -17.34
CA TYR A 109 20.45 14.11 -16.04
C TYR A 109 20.70 13.02 -14.98
N VAL A 110 19.86 11.98 -14.95
CA VAL A 110 19.95 10.87 -13.99
C VAL A 110 19.85 9.51 -14.71
N PRO A 111 20.98 8.94 -15.20
CA PRO A 111 20.98 7.70 -16.00
C PRO A 111 20.38 6.48 -15.29
N ARG A 112 20.40 6.49 -13.94
CA ARG A 112 19.87 5.41 -13.10
C ARG A 112 18.36 5.41 -12.91
N LEU A 113 17.62 6.30 -13.59
CA LEU A 113 16.15 6.30 -13.55
C LEU A 113 15.58 5.02 -14.17
N VAL A 114 14.65 4.41 -13.45
CA VAL A 114 13.94 3.19 -13.82
C VAL A 114 12.49 3.54 -14.09
N ARG A 115 11.96 3.11 -15.24
CA ARG A 115 10.56 3.26 -15.63
C ARG A 115 9.64 2.55 -14.62
N MET A 116 8.49 3.13 -14.32
CA MET A 116 7.44 2.43 -13.59
C MET A 116 6.72 1.44 -14.54
N GLU A 117 6.45 0.24 -14.03
CA GLU A 117 5.73 -0.80 -14.79
C GLU A 117 4.21 -0.77 -14.55
N ALA A 118 3.78 -0.16 -13.44
CA ALA A 118 2.39 -0.01 -13.07
C ALA A 118 2.17 1.37 -12.45
N PHE A 119 1.07 2.00 -12.84
CA PHE A 119 0.78 3.40 -12.54
C PHE A 119 -0.43 3.49 -11.61
N HIS A 120 -0.34 4.41 -10.65
CA HIS A 120 -1.38 4.60 -9.64
C HIS A 120 -1.22 5.96 -8.96
N LEU A 121 -2.30 6.41 -8.33
CA LEU A 121 -2.32 7.53 -7.39
C LEU A 121 -2.57 7.00 -5.99
N SER A 122 -1.67 7.29 -5.05
CA SER A 122 -1.79 6.82 -3.67
C SER A 122 -2.94 7.52 -2.94
N LEU A 123 -3.72 6.74 -2.19
CA LEU A 123 -4.80 7.22 -1.31
C LEU A 123 -4.53 6.90 0.16
N SER A 124 -3.51 6.07 0.44
CA SER A 124 -2.98 5.81 1.77
C SER A 124 -1.45 5.81 1.74
N GLN A 125 -0.83 5.91 2.91
CA GLN A 125 0.54 5.46 3.08
C GLN A 125 0.61 3.93 3.01
N SER A 126 1.83 3.37 2.90
CA SER A 126 2.02 1.93 3.10
C SER A 126 2.00 1.64 4.60
N VAL A 127 0.90 1.06 5.08
CA VAL A 127 0.68 0.73 6.50
C VAL A 127 0.86 -0.77 6.75
N VAL A 128 1.07 -1.16 8.01
CA VAL A 128 1.18 -2.57 8.39
C VAL A 128 -0.15 -3.02 8.97
N LEU A 129 -0.79 -4.00 8.32
CA LEU A 129 -2.06 -4.57 8.76
C LEU A 129 -1.87 -6.04 9.17
N ARG A 130 -2.48 -6.46 10.27
CA ARG A 130 -2.45 -7.88 10.67
C ARG A 130 -3.32 -8.72 9.75
N HIS A 131 -2.87 -9.94 9.45
CA HIS A 131 -3.55 -10.83 8.50
C HIS A 131 -5.05 -11.01 8.80
N HIS A 132 -5.42 -11.18 10.07
CA HIS A 132 -6.82 -11.37 10.48
C HIS A 132 -7.70 -10.12 10.27
N TRP A 133 -7.11 -8.92 10.18
CA TRP A 133 -7.84 -7.68 9.93
C TRP A 133 -8.00 -7.36 8.44
N ILE A 134 -7.35 -8.09 7.54
CA ILE A 134 -7.40 -7.81 6.09
C ILE A 134 -8.84 -7.80 5.59
N PHE A 135 -9.62 -8.86 5.84
CA PHE A 135 -10.99 -8.94 5.33
C PHE A 135 -11.94 -7.91 5.97
N PRO A 136 -11.96 -7.71 7.31
CA PRO A 136 -12.73 -6.62 7.91
C PRO A 136 -12.37 -5.24 7.36
N PHE A 137 -11.07 -4.96 7.16
CA PHE A 137 -10.62 -3.69 6.58
C PHE A 137 -11.14 -3.51 5.14
N MET A 138 -11.05 -4.55 4.30
CA MET A 138 -11.56 -4.47 2.93
C MET A 138 -13.07 -4.23 2.90
N GLN A 139 -13.81 -4.84 3.82
CA GLN A 139 -15.25 -4.65 3.92
C GLN A 139 -15.61 -3.22 4.33
N ALA A 140 -14.97 -2.69 5.39
CA ALA A 140 -15.16 -1.31 5.83
C ALA A 140 -14.81 -0.30 4.71
N LEU A 141 -13.71 -0.55 3.99
CA LEU A 141 -13.30 0.29 2.86
C LEU A 141 -14.30 0.24 1.71
N LYS A 142 -14.78 -0.95 1.35
CA LYS A 142 -15.81 -1.13 0.32
C LYS A 142 -17.10 -0.40 0.69
N ASP A 143 -17.56 -0.51 1.93
CA ASP A 143 -18.81 0.10 2.38
C ASP A 143 -18.76 1.63 2.36
N ARG A 144 -17.61 2.23 2.73
CA ARG A 144 -17.44 3.69 2.66
C ARG A 144 -17.40 4.21 1.23
N VAL A 145 -16.60 3.57 0.37
CA VAL A 145 -16.40 4.06 -1.01
C VAL A 145 -17.55 3.72 -1.94
N ALA A 146 -18.45 2.80 -1.57
CA ALA A 146 -19.63 2.46 -2.37
C ALA A 146 -20.56 3.65 -2.61
N SER A 147 -20.54 4.67 -1.75
CA SER A 147 -21.31 5.91 -1.92
C SER A 147 -20.57 7.00 -2.69
N PHE A 148 -19.26 6.84 -2.88
CA PHE A 148 -18.41 7.85 -3.50
C PHE A 148 -18.56 7.81 -5.02
N GLN A 149 -18.88 8.95 -5.63
CA GLN A 149 -19.13 9.01 -7.07
C GLN A 149 -17.83 8.93 -7.86
N ARG A 150 -17.91 8.33 -9.06
CA ARG A 150 -16.88 8.48 -10.09
C ARG A 150 -16.68 9.95 -10.40
N PHE A 151 -15.44 10.33 -10.68
CA PHE A 151 -15.07 11.69 -11.03
C PHE A 151 -13.93 11.65 -12.04
N CYS A 152 -13.75 12.71 -12.80
CA CYS A 152 -12.61 12.81 -13.70
C CYS A 152 -11.57 13.81 -13.15
N PHE A 153 -10.31 13.53 -13.45
CA PHE A 153 -9.17 14.32 -13.01
C PHE A 153 -8.17 14.47 -14.16
N THR A 154 -7.29 15.46 -14.04
CA THR A 154 -6.19 15.69 -14.99
C THR A 154 -4.88 15.69 -14.24
N ALA A 155 -3.86 15.03 -14.79
CA ALA A 155 -2.51 15.00 -14.24
C ALA A 155 -1.48 15.38 -15.32
N ASP A 156 -1.16 16.67 -15.38
CA ASP A 156 -0.41 17.36 -16.45
C ASP A 156 0.88 18.02 -15.96
N ARG A 157 1.03 18.17 -14.64
CA ARG A 157 2.16 18.92 -14.10
C ARG A 157 3.29 17.98 -13.65
N ILE A 158 4.45 18.05 -14.30
CA ILE A 158 5.63 17.30 -13.84
C ILE A 158 6.09 17.86 -12.49
N LYS A 159 6.37 16.94 -11.56
CA LYS A 159 6.93 17.25 -10.25
C LYS A 159 7.87 16.15 -9.78
N ILE A 160 8.89 16.55 -9.02
CA ILE A 160 9.86 15.64 -8.43
C ILE A 160 9.46 15.35 -6.98
N TYR A 161 9.40 14.07 -6.63
CA TYR A 161 9.03 13.60 -5.30
C TYR A 161 10.16 12.80 -4.68
N THR A 162 10.23 12.79 -3.36
CA THR A 162 11.06 11.84 -2.61
C THR A 162 10.20 11.15 -1.57
N ASN A 163 10.55 9.91 -1.22
CA ASN A 163 10.00 9.33 0.00
C ASN A 163 10.50 10.10 1.24
N GLN A 164 9.85 9.87 2.38
CA GLN A 164 10.15 10.57 3.62
C GLN A 164 11.62 10.41 4.07
N GLU A 165 12.21 9.24 3.84
CA GLU A 165 13.61 8.94 4.18
C GLU A 165 14.61 9.42 3.13
N LYS A 166 14.15 10.01 2.02
CA LYS A 166 14.97 10.46 0.88
C LYS A 166 15.88 9.38 0.30
N THR A 167 15.48 8.12 0.45
CA THR A 167 16.19 6.97 -0.13
C THR A 167 15.76 6.71 -1.57
N ARG A 168 14.76 7.43 -2.07
CA ARG A 168 14.24 7.34 -3.43
C ARG A 168 13.76 8.69 -3.93
N THR A 169 13.93 8.89 -5.22
CA THR A 169 13.37 10.01 -5.96
C THR A 169 12.47 9.49 -7.07
N PHE A 170 11.36 10.18 -7.30
CA PHE A 170 10.36 9.86 -8.31
C PHE A 170 10.14 11.09 -9.21
N VAL A 171 9.96 10.83 -10.50
CA VAL A 171 9.38 11.79 -11.44
C VAL A 171 7.91 11.42 -11.56
N GLY A 172 7.00 12.36 -11.35
CA GLY A 172 5.56 12.11 -11.42
C GLY A 172 4.78 13.24 -12.05
N LEU A 173 3.58 12.92 -12.55
CA LEU A 173 2.56 13.88 -12.99
C LEU A 173 1.62 14.18 -11.84
N GLU A 174 1.62 15.40 -11.35
CA GLU A 174 0.74 15.92 -10.31
C GLU A 174 -0.67 16.18 -10.86
N VAL A 175 -1.67 15.83 -10.05
CA VAL A 175 -3.08 16.14 -10.33
C VAL A 175 -3.34 17.63 -10.14
N THR A 176 -3.81 18.29 -11.18
CA THR A 176 -4.18 19.72 -11.18
C THR A 176 -5.69 19.92 -11.11
N SER A 177 -6.45 19.18 -11.93
CA SER A 177 -7.91 19.12 -11.89
C SER A 177 -8.39 17.83 -11.23
N GLY A 178 -9.45 17.89 -10.42
CA GLY A 178 -9.95 16.73 -9.67
C GLY A 178 -9.32 16.54 -8.27
N HIS A 179 -8.43 17.46 -7.86
CA HIS A 179 -7.74 17.39 -6.57
C HIS A 179 -8.70 17.36 -5.36
N ALA A 180 -9.77 18.17 -5.38
CA ALA A 180 -10.76 18.22 -4.31
C ALA A 180 -11.47 16.86 -4.11
N GLN A 181 -11.80 16.18 -5.21
CA GLN A 181 -12.40 14.85 -5.18
C GLN A 181 -11.44 13.80 -4.61
N PHE A 182 -10.14 13.92 -4.89
CA PHE A 182 -9.14 13.07 -4.23
C PHE A 182 -9.05 13.34 -2.72
N LEU A 183 -9.14 14.60 -2.28
CA LEU A 183 -9.18 14.92 -0.84
C LEU A 183 -10.40 14.31 -0.16
N ASP A 184 -11.58 14.40 -0.78
CA ASP A 184 -12.81 13.81 -0.25
C ASP A 184 -12.69 12.27 -0.20
N LEU A 185 -12.12 11.66 -1.23
CA LEU A 185 -11.89 10.22 -1.28
C LEU A 185 -10.90 9.76 -0.20
N VAL A 186 -9.78 10.49 -0.04
CA VAL A 186 -8.81 10.23 1.04
C VAL A 186 -9.46 10.40 2.41
N SER A 187 -10.34 11.38 2.60
CA SER A 187 -11.07 11.55 3.86
C SER A 187 -11.88 10.31 4.24
N GLU A 188 -12.53 9.65 3.27
CA GLU A 188 -13.23 8.38 3.51
C GLU A 188 -12.26 7.23 3.78
N VAL A 189 -11.14 7.14 3.06
CA VAL A 189 -10.08 6.14 3.31
C VAL A 189 -9.48 6.33 4.72
N ASP A 190 -9.20 7.56 5.12
CA ASP A 190 -8.63 7.93 6.42
C ASP A 190 -9.56 7.57 7.58
N ARG A 191 -10.88 7.62 7.38
CA ARG A 191 -11.83 7.13 8.39
C ARG A 191 -11.66 5.64 8.63
N VAL A 192 -11.47 4.84 7.58
CA VAL A 192 -11.17 3.39 7.73
C VAL A 192 -9.81 3.19 8.36
N LEU A 193 -8.78 3.92 7.93
CA LEU A 193 -7.44 3.80 8.52
C LEU A 193 -7.50 4.04 10.04
N LYS A 194 -8.24 5.07 10.48
CA LYS A 194 -8.44 5.37 11.91
C LYS A 194 -9.21 4.27 12.66
N GLU A 195 -10.23 3.66 12.06
CA GLU A 195 -10.98 2.54 12.66
C GLU A 195 -10.09 1.33 12.98
N PHE A 196 -8.97 1.19 12.27
CA PHE A 196 -8.00 0.10 12.42
C PHE A 196 -6.69 0.56 13.09
N ASP A 197 -6.67 1.74 13.71
CA ASP A 197 -5.50 2.34 14.36
C ASP A 197 -4.27 2.47 13.43
N LEU A 198 -4.50 2.75 12.15
CA LEU A 198 -3.47 2.92 11.13
C LEU A 198 -3.20 4.40 10.84
N THR A 199 -1.97 4.70 10.43
CA THR A 199 -1.56 6.05 10.03
C THR A 199 -2.39 6.53 8.83
N THR A 200 -2.93 7.73 8.95
CA THR A 200 -3.68 8.42 7.89
C THR A 200 -2.77 8.91 6.77
N PHE A 201 -3.37 9.49 5.72
CA PHE A 201 -2.62 10.10 4.64
C PHE A 201 -1.79 11.33 5.08
N TYR A 202 -0.96 11.82 4.16
CA TYR A 202 -0.06 12.96 4.41
C TYR A 202 -0.86 14.24 4.71
N GLN A 203 -0.33 15.10 5.60
CA GLN A 203 -1.00 16.34 6.00
C GLN A 203 -1.15 17.35 4.84
N ASP A 204 -0.15 17.42 3.95
CA ASP A 204 -0.17 18.23 2.73
C ASP A 204 -0.12 17.28 1.52
N PRO A 205 -1.28 16.75 1.10
CA PRO A 205 -1.34 15.71 0.07
C PRO A 205 -1.08 16.29 -1.32
N SER A 206 -0.20 15.62 -2.07
CA SER A 206 0.02 15.87 -3.49
C SER A 206 -0.21 14.57 -4.25
N PHE A 207 -1.36 14.49 -4.92
CA PHE A 207 -1.76 13.33 -5.71
C PHE A 207 -1.01 13.33 -7.03
N HIS A 208 -0.39 12.21 -7.37
CA HIS A 208 0.42 12.11 -8.57
C HIS A 208 0.53 10.69 -9.09
N ILE A 209 0.80 10.58 -10.39
CA ILE A 209 1.17 9.34 -11.07
C ILE A 209 2.69 9.28 -11.15
N SER A 210 3.32 8.32 -10.48
CA SER A 210 4.77 8.11 -10.61
C SER A 210 5.10 7.51 -11.98
N LEU A 211 5.98 8.16 -12.74
CA LEU A 211 6.43 7.75 -14.07
C LEU A 211 7.72 6.93 -14.02
N ALA A 212 8.66 7.38 -13.21
CA ALA A 212 9.99 6.79 -13.08
C ALA A 212 10.55 7.05 -11.68
N TRP A 213 11.53 6.24 -11.26
CA TRP A 213 12.16 6.36 -9.95
C TRP A 213 13.63 6.00 -9.97
N CYS A 214 14.38 6.45 -8.97
CA CYS A 214 15.75 6.00 -8.72
C CYS A 214 16.06 5.95 -7.21
N VAL A 215 17.15 5.25 -6.86
CA VAL A 215 17.69 5.23 -5.50
C VAL A 215 18.42 6.55 -5.20
N GLY A 216 18.27 7.01 -3.95
CA GLY A 216 18.84 8.24 -3.40
C GLY A 216 18.00 9.49 -3.68
N ASP A 217 18.47 10.62 -3.13
CA ASP A 217 17.92 11.95 -3.41
C ASP A 217 18.57 12.50 -4.69
N ALA A 218 17.77 12.64 -5.74
CA ALA A 218 18.18 13.13 -7.06
C ALA A 218 17.53 14.47 -7.41
N ARG A 219 16.93 15.16 -6.42
CA ARG A 219 16.19 16.42 -6.64
C ARG A 219 17.08 17.49 -7.27
N LEU A 220 18.31 17.66 -6.79
CA LEU A 220 19.23 18.68 -7.31
C LEU A 220 19.55 18.51 -8.80
N GLN A 221 19.49 17.29 -9.33
CA GLN A 221 19.76 16.99 -10.73
C GLN A 221 18.51 17.08 -11.61
N LEU A 222 17.34 16.80 -11.04
CA LEU A 222 16.07 16.74 -11.78
C LEU A 222 15.25 18.03 -11.67
N GLU A 223 15.39 18.78 -10.60
CA GLU A 223 14.81 20.12 -10.46
C GLU A 223 15.55 21.14 -11.33
N GLY A 224 14.91 22.29 -11.61
CA GLY A 224 15.48 23.32 -12.48
C GLY A 224 15.31 22.99 -13.96
N GLN A 225 16.41 22.96 -14.71
CA GLN A 225 16.36 22.84 -16.18
C GLN A 225 15.72 21.51 -16.64
N CYS A 226 16.07 20.38 -16.02
CA CYS A 226 15.48 19.10 -16.39
C CYS A 226 13.95 19.13 -16.20
N LEU A 227 13.46 19.65 -15.07
CA LEU A 227 12.03 19.78 -14.79
C LEU A 227 11.31 20.63 -15.85
N GLN A 228 11.92 21.75 -16.27
CA GLN A 228 11.36 22.64 -17.30
C GLN A 228 11.25 21.92 -18.65
N GLU A 229 12.32 21.27 -19.10
CA GLU A 229 12.31 20.53 -20.36
C GLU A 229 11.33 19.35 -20.35
N LEU A 230 11.16 18.68 -19.20
CA LEU A 230 10.16 17.62 -19.06
C LEU A 230 8.74 18.19 -19.10
N GLN A 231 8.51 19.36 -18.52
CA GLN A 231 7.21 20.03 -18.61
C GLN A 231 6.90 20.46 -20.05
N GLU A 232 7.88 21.03 -20.78
CA GLU A 232 7.72 21.39 -22.19
C GLU A 232 7.29 20.18 -23.05
N ILE A 233 7.89 19.00 -22.81
CA ILE A 233 7.46 17.76 -23.48
C ILE A 233 6.01 17.41 -23.15
N VAL A 234 5.57 17.57 -21.89
CA VAL A 234 4.17 17.28 -21.52
C VAL A 234 3.22 18.29 -22.17
N ASP A 235 3.56 19.58 -22.14
CA ASP A 235 2.77 20.66 -22.73
C ASP A 235 2.59 20.46 -24.25
N GLU A 236 3.63 20.00 -24.96
CA GLU A 236 3.56 19.67 -26.39
C GLU A 236 2.64 18.48 -26.69
N PHE A 237 2.49 17.53 -25.76
CA PHE A 237 1.59 16.39 -25.90
C PHE A 237 0.13 16.74 -25.52
N GLU A 238 -0.08 17.79 -24.73
CA GLU A 238 -1.40 18.22 -24.24
C GLU A 238 -2.28 18.92 -25.26
N ASP A 239 -1.71 19.43 -26.36
CA ASP A 239 -2.47 20.04 -27.46
C ASP A 239 -3.51 19.07 -28.09
N SER A 240 -3.47 17.79 -27.73
CA SER A 240 -4.57 16.84 -27.88
C SER A 240 -5.38 16.74 -26.57
N GLU A 241 -6.38 17.61 -26.39
CA GLU A 241 -7.19 17.90 -25.17
C GLU A 241 -7.78 16.71 -24.36
N MET A 242 -7.54 15.45 -24.71
CA MET A 242 -8.25 14.28 -24.17
C MET A 242 -7.35 13.24 -23.48
N PHE A 243 -6.03 13.30 -23.60
CA PHE A 243 -5.19 12.16 -23.19
C PHE A 243 -4.94 12.07 -21.67
N LEU A 244 -4.76 13.20 -20.97
CA LEU A 244 -4.46 13.22 -19.52
C LEU A 244 -5.70 13.33 -18.63
N ARG A 245 -6.90 13.39 -19.23
CA ARG A 245 -8.16 13.39 -18.48
C ARG A 245 -8.61 11.95 -18.26
N VAL A 246 -8.70 11.57 -16.99
CA VAL A 246 -8.97 10.19 -16.55
C VAL A 246 -10.21 10.20 -15.70
N CYS A 247 -11.09 9.22 -15.86
CA CYS A 247 -12.21 9.03 -14.97
C CYS A 247 -11.91 7.91 -13.95
N ALA A 248 -11.96 8.28 -12.68
CA ALA A 248 -11.78 7.42 -11.53
C ALA A 248 -12.98 6.46 -11.41
N GLU A 249 -12.78 5.18 -11.69
CA GLU A 249 -13.85 4.19 -11.65
C GLU A 249 -13.85 3.28 -10.43
N GLN A 250 -12.67 3.00 -9.87
CA GLN A 250 -12.47 2.09 -8.76
C GLN A 250 -11.19 2.46 -8.00
N ILE A 251 -11.19 2.14 -6.71
CA ILE A 251 -9.94 2.09 -5.93
C ILE A 251 -9.51 0.64 -5.77
N ARG A 252 -8.22 0.44 -5.52
CA ARG A 252 -7.63 -0.86 -5.23
C ARG A 252 -6.89 -0.81 -3.90
N CYS A 253 -6.97 -1.90 -3.15
CA CYS A 253 -6.11 -2.12 -2.01
C CYS A 253 -5.21 -3.33 -2.27
N LYS A 254 -3.90 -3.14 -2.10
CA LYS A 254 -2.93 -4.23 -2.04
C LYS A 254 -2.62 -4.52 -0.58
N SER A 255 -2.71 -5.77 -0.15
CA SER A 255 -2.24 -6.23 1.15
C SER A 255 -1.34 -7.44 0.96
N GLY A 256 -0.04 -7.28 1.19
CA GLY A 256 0.99 -8.28 0.84
C GLY A 256 0.93 -8.67 -0.64
N ASN A 257 0.58 -9.93 -0.92
CA ASN A 257 0.39 -10.45 -2.28
C ASN A 257 -1.08 -10.49 -2.74
N LYS A 258 -2.03 -10.00 -1.93
CA LYS A 258 -3.46 -9.94 -2.25
C LYS A 258 -3.84 -8.58 -2.82
N PHE A 259 -4.76 -8.57 -3.77
CA PHE A 259 -5.30 -7.38 -4.40
C PHE A 259 -6.82 -7.40 -4.31
N PHE A 260 -7.41 -6.27 -3.94
CA PHE A 260 -8.85 -6.08 -3.77
C PHE A 260 -9.28 -4.83 -4.53
N SER A 261 -10.32 -4.95 -5.35
CA SER A 261 -10.88 -3.83 -6.11
C SER A 261 -12.24 -3.43 -5.54
N MET A 262 -12.48 -2.12 -5.43
CA MET A 262 -13.72 -1.55 -4.93
C MET A 262 -14.21 -0.47 -5.91
N PRO A 263 -15.32 -0.70 -6.62
CA PRO A 263 -15.84 0.25 -7.59
C PRO A 263 -16.40 1.49 -6.89
N LEU A 264 -16.22 2.64 -7.55
CA LEU A 264 -16.90 3.89 -7.23
C LEU A 264 -18.28 3.92 -7.91
N ASN A 265 -19.21 4.64 -7.29
CA ASN A 265 -20.59 4.72 -7.72
C ASN A 265 -20.74 5.48 -9.04
N GLN A 266 -21.53 4.94 -9.97
CA GLN A 266 -21.85 5.64 -11.21
C GLN A 266 -22.70 6.88 -10.92
N VAL A 267 -22.44 7.98 -11.62
CA VAL A 267 -23.30 9.16 -11.58
C VAL A 267 -24.63 8.77 -12.25
N PRO A 268 -25.79 8.97 -11.60
CA PRO A 268 -27.08 8.67 -12.24
C PRO A 268 -27.27 9.60 -13.46
N GLY A 269 -27.17 9.06 -14.69
CA GLY A 269 -27.53 9.78 -15.91
C GLY A 269 -26.55 9.75 -17.09
N GLU A 270 -25.39 9.10 -16.97
CA GLU A 270 -24.47 8.89 -18.11
C GLU A 270 -24.64 7.46 -18.66
N THR A 271 -25.36 7.33 -19.79
CA THR A 271 -25.43 6.15 -20.66
C THR A 271 -24.93 6.51 -22.05
#